data_AF-X1I1T5-F1
#
_entry.id   AF-X1I1T5-F1
#
_cell.length_a   1.000
_cell.length_b   1.000
_cell.length_c   1.000
_cell.angle_alpha   90.00
_cell.angle_beta   90.00
_cell.angle_gamma   90.00
#
_symmetry.space_group_name_H-M   'P 1'
#
loop_
_entity.id
_entity.type
_entity.pdbx_description
1 polymer ?
#
loop_
_entity_poly.entity_id
_entity_poly.type
_entity_poly.pdbx_seq_one_letter_code
_entity_poly.pdbx_strand_id
1 'polypeptide(L)'
;MFTSFVGSHSIEKFLEECGIQLSRYQNDRNVLNKAIFEKHLDDFINIANKSGDISAHQTLTVLILQVGAKLLNDLKEKVLESLKWENDSKRYSWPPYVINVRKVYLEDFRQKILSYKNNNASFLINLRRIHE
;
A
#
# COMPACT_ATOMS: atom_id res chain seq x y z
N MET A 1 -8.77 4.16 10.58
CA MET A 1 -7.93 2.98 10.89
C MET A 1 -7.26 2.43 9.61
N PHE A 2 -6.48 3.27 8.92
CA PHE A 2 -5.72 2.92 7.70
C PHE A 2 -4.32 3.57 7.79
N THR A 3 -4.27 4.74 8.43
CA THR A 3 -3.08 5.49 8.84
C THR A 3 -2.20 4.80 9.89
N SER A 4 -2.65 3.73 10.53
CA SER A 4 -1.87 3.02 11.56
C SER A 4 -0.96 1.91 11.02
N PHE A 5 -1.08 1.55 9.73
CA PHE A 5 -0.35 0.40 9.16
C PHE A 5 0.44 0.72 7.89
N VAL A 6 0.06 1.77 7.16
CA VAL A 6 0.85 2.33 6.06
C VAL A 6 1.74 3.39 6.70
N GLY A 7 3.06 3.23 6.63
CA GLY A 7 4.01 4.17 7.25
C GLY A 7 3.66 5.60 6.84
N SER A 8 3.20 6.41 7.80
CA SER A 8 2.67 7.76 7.55
C SER A 8 3.68 8.64 6.80
N HIS A 9 4.97 8.35 6.97
CA HIS A 9 6.07 9.03 6.31
C HIS A 9 6.16 8.75 4.81
N SER A 10 5.90 7.51 4.37
CA SER A 10 6.03 7.16 2.95
C SER A 10 4.88 7.74 2.13
N ILE A 11 3.67 7.72 2.67
CA ILE A 11 2.51 8.27 1.97
C ILE A 11 2.61 9.80 1.84
N GLU A 12 3.11 10.49 2.86
CA GLU A 12 3.33 11.93 2.81
C GLU A 12 4.33 12.31 1.71
N LYS A 13 5.48 11.64 1.65
CA LYS A 13 6.48 11.86 0.59
C LYS A 13 5.95 11.63 -0.82
N PHE A 14 5.14 10.58 -1.04
CA PHE A 14 4.54 10.34 -2.35
C PHE A 14 3.55 11.44 -2.73
N LEU A 15 2.79 11.97 -1.77
CA LEU A 15 1.86 13.05 -2.03
C LEU A 15 2.58 14.39 -2.28
N GLU A 16 3.66 14.67 -1.54
CA GLU A 16 4.51 15.84 -1.73
C GLU A 16 5.11 15.90 -3.14
N GLU A 17 5.58 14.76 -3.66
CA GLU A 17 6.09 14.66 -5.04
C GLU A 17 5.01 15.01 -6.09
N CYS A 18 3.74 14.78 -5.78
CA CYS A 18 2.60 15.21 -6.59
C CYS A 18 2.14 16.65 -6.33
N GLY A 19 2.76 17.38 -5.40
CA GLY A 19 2.28 18.68 -4.94
C GLY A 19 0.96 18.61 -4.16
N ILE A 20 0.64 17.46 -3.57
CA ILE A 20 -0.60 17.21 -2.83
C ILE A 20 -0.29 17.21 -1.33
N GLN A 21 -0.98 18.05 -0.57
CA GLN A 21 -0.89 18.02 0.89
C GLN A 21 -1.63 16.80 1.45
N LEU A 22 -1.05 16.15 2.47
CA LEU A 22 -1.65 14.98 3.12
C LEU A 22 -3.07 15.27 3.64
N SER A 23 -3.29 16.43 4.24
CA SER A 23 -4.62 16.86 4.73
C SER A 23 -5.66 16.94 3.60
N ARG A 24 -5.27 17.49 2.44
CA ARG A 24 -6.13 17.58 1.26
C ARG A 24 -6.50 16.18 0.75
N TYR A 25 -5.52 15.28 0.69
CA TYR A 25 -5.75 13.89 0.29
C TYR A 25 -6.62 13.11 1.28
N GLN A 26 -6.49 13.38 2.58
CA GLN A 26 -7.34 12.76 3.61
C GLN A 26 -8.80 13.19 3.48
N ASN A 27 -9.03 14.47 3.13
CA ASN A 27 -10.37 15.02 2.93
C ASN A 27 -11.00 14.58 1.60
N ASP A 28 -10.20 14.54 0.52
CA ASP A 28 -10.63 14.09 -0.79
C ASP A 28 -9.58 13.16 -1.40
N ARG A 29 -9.87 11.85 -1.40
CA ARG A 29 -8.98 10.83 -1.96
C ARG A 29 -8.85 10.94 -3.49
N ASN A 30 -9.77 11.62 -4.18
CA ASN A 30 -9.76 11.75 -5.63
C ASN A 30 -8.76 12.81 -6.13
N VAL A 31 -8.20 13.62 -5.24
CA VAL A 31 -7.15 14.59 -5.59
C VAL A 31 -5.91 13.89 -6.18
N LEU A 32 -5.64 12.64 -5.76
CA LEU A 32 -4.68 11.76 -6.39
C LEU A 32 -5.44 10.83 -7.35
N ASN A 33 -5.46 11.19 -8.63
CA ASN A 33 -6.05 10.37 -9.68
C ASN A 33 -4.99 9.61 -10.46
N LYS A 34 -5.44 8.68 -11.31
CA LYS A 34 -4.58 7.83 -12.12
C LYS A 34 -3.58 8.62 -12.98
N ALA A 35 -4.01 9.71 -13.61
CA ALA A 35 -3.16 10.48 -14.52
C ALA A 35 -2.02 11.19 -13.77
N ILE A 36 -2.32 11.80 -12.61
CA ILE A 36 -1.30 12.39 -11.74
C ILE A 36 -0.34 11.31 -11.26
N PHE A 37 -0.89 10.18 -10.80
CA PHE A 37 -0.12 9.09 -10.25
C PHE A 37 0.85 8.47 -11.28
N GLU A 38 0.38 8.16 -12.49
CA GLU A 38 1.19 7.56 -13.54
C GLU A 38 2.30 8.49 -14.04
N LYS A 39 2.10 9.82 -13.98
CA LYS A 39 3.13 10.81 -14.32
C LYS A 39 4.34 10.75 -13.37
N HIS A 40 4.12 10.39 -12.10
CA HIS A 40 5.13 10.36 -11.04
C HIS A 40 5.53 8.93 -10.64
N LEU A 41 5.09 7.90 -11.37
CA LEU A 41 5.28 6.50 -10.98
C LEU A 41 6.76 6.12 -10.83
N ASP A 42 7.61 6.56 -11.75
CA ASP A 42 9.05 6.26 -11.70
C ASP A 42 9.71 6.92 -10.47
N ASP A 43 9.31 8.15 -10.14
CA ASP A 43 9.78 8.86 -8.93
C ASP A 43 9.34 8.14 -7.66
N PHE A 44 8.10 7.64 -7.63
CA PHE A 44 7.62 6.85 -6.49
C PHE A 44 8.38 5.55 -6.30
N ILE A 45 8.68 4.85 -7.39
CA ILE A 45 9.49 3.63 -7.34
C ILE A 45 10.88 3.96 -6.80
N ASN A 46 11.47 5.08 -7.24
CA ASN A 46 12.76 5.55 -6.76
C ASN A 46 12.72 5.91 -5.26
N ILE A 47 11.69 6.63 -4.80
CA ILE A 47 11.49 6.95 -3.38
C ILE A 47 11.34 5.66 -2.56
N ALA A 48 10.52 4.72 -3.02
CA ALA A 48 10.31 3.44 -2.34
C ALA A 48 11.61 2.63 -2.26
N ASN A 49 12.38 2.55 -3.35
CA ASN A 49 13.66 1.86 -3.39
C ASN A 49 14.72 2.51 -2.48
N LYS A 50 14.80 3.85 -2.47
CA LYS A 50 15.73 4.60 -1.61
C LYS A 50 15.39 4.50 -0.13
N SER A 51 14.12 4.28 0.22
CA SER A 51 13.70 4.17 1.62
C SER A 51 14.33 2.98 2.34
N GLY A 52 14.68 1.91 1.60
CA GLY A 52 15.10 0.63 2.18
C GLY A 52 14.02 -0.09 2.98
N ASP A 53 12.83 0.51 3.12
CA ASP A 53 11.72 -0.01 3.89
C ASP A 53 10.65 -0.61 2.96
N ILE A 54 10.33 -1.87 3.22
CA ILE A 54 9.30 -2.60 2.49
C ILE A 54 7.91 -1.98 2.66
N SER A 55 7.68 -1.25 3.76
CA SER A 55 6.44 -0.51 3.98
C SER A 55 6.22 0.56 2.90
N ALA A 56 7.28 1.11 2.31
CA ALA A 56 7.17 2.06 1.22
C ALA A 56 6.68 1.40 -0.07
N HIS A 57 7.15 0.20 -0.40
CA HIS A 57 6.65 -0.59 -1.54
C HIS A 57 5.19 -1.03 -1.34
N GLN A 58 4.83 -1.41 -0.11
CA GLN A 58 3.45 -1.74 0.25
C GLN A 58 2.53 -0.51 0.12
N THR A 59 2.96 0.64 0.63
CA THR A 59 2.26 1.93 0.51
C THR A 59 2.05 2.29 -0.95
N LEU A 60 3.10 2.18 -1.76
CA LEU A 60 3.02 2.47 -3.19
C LEU A 60 2.00 1.56 -3.89
N THR A 61 2.00 0.27 -3.56
CA THR A 61 1.06 -0.69 -4.13
C THR A 61 -0.38 -0.39 -3.72
N VAL A 62 -0.62 0.03 -2.47
CA VAL A 62 -1.94 0.50 -2.04
C VAL A 62 -2.42 1.67 -2.91
N LEU A 63 -1.55 2.66 -3.16
CA LEU A 63 -1.90 3.81 -4.00
C LEU A 63 -2.18 3.40 -5.45
N ILE A 64 -1.34 2.52 -6.04
CA ILE A 64 -1.54 1.98 -7.39
C ILE A 64 -2.93 1.36 -7.55
N LEU A 65 -3.26 0.45 -6.63
CA LEU A 65 -4.52 -0.28 -6.63
C LEU A 65 -5.72 0.65 -6.41
N GLN A 66 -5.57 1.68 -5.57
CA GLN A 66 -6.61 2.67 -5.30
C GLN A 66 -6.94 3.50 -6.54
N VAL A 67 -5.93 3.96 -7.28
CA VAL A 67 -6.13 4.83 -8.45
C VAL A 67 -6.35 4.04 -9.74
N GLY A 68 -6.13 2.73 -9.73
CA GLY A 68 -6.22 1.89 -10.93
C GLY A 68 -5.02 2.03 -11.87
N ALA A 69 -3.85 2.44 -11.36
CA ALA A 69 -2.62 2.60 -12.14
C ALA A 69 -1.98 1.25 -12.52
N LYS A 70 -1.02 1.27 -13.45
CA LYS A 70 -0.25 0.07 -13.80
C LYS A 70 0.56 -0.44 -12.60
N LEU A 71 0.35 -1.70 -12.24
CA LEU A 71 1.21 -2.40 -11.28
C LEU A 71 2.35 -3.10 -12.02
N LEU A 72 3.59 -2.69 -11.78
CA LEU A 72 4.78 -3.31 -12.39
C LEU A 72 5.03 -4.70 -11.78
N ASN A 73 5.49 -5.65 -12.60
CA ASN A 73 5.74 -7.02 -12.17
C ASN A 73 6.79 -7.09 -11.05
N ASP A 74 7.90 -6.36 -11.19
CA ASP A 74 8.97 -6.34 -10.18
C ASP A 74 8.47 -5.82 -8.82
N LEU A 75 7.66 -4.77 -8.84
CA LEU A 75 7.02 -4.23 -7.62
C LEU A 75 6.03 -5.24 -7.04
N LYS A 76 5.22 -5.87 -7.90
CA LYS A 76 4.26 -6.91 -7.51
C LYS A 76 4.95 -8.07 -6.79
N GLU A 77 6.01 -8.62 -7.39
CA GLU A 77 6.78 -9.72 -6.81
C GLU A 77 7.40 -9.34 -5.47
N LYS A 78 8.04 -8.16 -5.42
CA LYS A 78 8.65 -7.64 -4.19
C LYS A 78 7.65 -7.47 -3.05
N VAL A 79 6.47 -6.93 -3.33
CA VAL A 79 5.43 -6.78 -2.33
C VAL A 79 4.82 -8.12 -1.94
N LEU A 80 4.51 -9.01 -2.90
CA LEU A 80 3.97 -10.34 -2.59
C LEU A 80 4.91 -11.16 -1.70
N GLU A 81 6.23 -11.04 -1.90
CA GLU A 81 7.22 -11.65 -1.02
C GLU A 81 7.13 -11.06 0.39
N SER A 82 7.02 -9.74 0.50
CA SER A 82 6.91 -9.06 1.80
C SER A 82 5.68 -9.43 2.62
N LEU A 83 4.60 -9.85 1.96
CA LEU A 83 3.33 -10.18 2.63
C LEU A 83 3.32 -11.59 3.23
N LYS A 84 4.40 -12.38 3.05
CA LYS A 84 4.57 -13.66 3.73
C LYS A 84 4.66 -13.44 5.24
N TRP A 85 3.86 -14.20 6.00
CA TRP A 85 3.82 -14.11 7.46
C TRP A 85 5.20 -14.27 8.11
N GLU A 86 6.04 -15.11 7.52
CA GLU A 86 7.41 -15.41 7.98
C GLU A 86 8.31 -14.15 8.04
N ASN A 87 8.00 -13.12 7.25
CA ASN A 87 8.75 -11.87 7.27
C ASN A 87 8.36 -10.99 8.46
N ASP A 88 7.07 -10.90 8.78
CA ASP A 88 6.57 -10.14 9.93
C ASP A 88 6.90 -10.87 11.25
N SER A 89 6.77 -12.20 11.30
CA SER A 89 6.99 -12.98 12.52
C SER A 89 8.45 -12.97 12.99
N LYS A 90 9.41 -12.68 12.11
CA LYS A 90 10.83 -12.52 12.46
C LYS A 90 11.15 -11.13 13.00
N ARG A 91 10.34 -10.12 12.64
CA ARG A 91 10.58 -8.71 12.96
C ARG A 91 9.84 -8.24 14.20
N TYR A 92 8.68 -8.81 14.49
CA TYR A 92 7.80 -8.30 15.53
C TYR A 92 7.35 -9.40 16.49
N SER A 93 7.35 -9.06 17.78
CA SER A 93 6.72 -9.85 18.83
C SER A 93 5.41 -9.17 19.21
N TRP A 94 4.29 -9.78 18.81
CA TRP A 94 2.96 -9.23 19.05
C TRP A 94 2.09 -10.21 19.87
N PRO A 95 1.09 -9.70 20.60
CA PRO A 95 0.08 -10.55 21.22
C PRO A 95 -0.65 -11.44 20.19
N PRO A 96 -1.14 -12.65 20.57
CA PRO A 96 -1.80 -13.57 19.66
C PRO A 96 -2.97 -12.97 18.87
N TYR A 97 -3.76 -12.07 19.47
CA TYR A 97 -4.88 -11.42 18.78
C TYR A 97 -4.41 -10.53 17.62
N VAL A 98 -3.31 -9.78 17.79
CA VAL A 98 -2.71 -8.93 16.75
C VAL A 98 -2.15 -9.79 15.63
N ILE A 99 -1.52 -10.92 15.96
CA ILE A 99 -0.99 -11.88 14.99
C ILE A 99 -2.11 -12.37 14.07
N ASN A 100 -3.24 -12.79 14.64
CA ASN A 100 -4.37 -13.30 13.86
C ASN A 100 -4.96 -12.24 12.93
N VAL A 101 -5.18 -11.02 13.45
CA VAL A 101 -5.64 -9.88 12.65
C VAL A 101 -4.66 -9.57 11.52
N ARG A 102 -3.35 -9.58 11.82
CA ARG A 102 -2.32 -9.28 10.84
C ARG A 102 -2.24 -10.32 9.74
N LYS A 103 -2.33 -11.62 10.06
CA LYS A 103 -2.35 -12.69 9.05
C LYS A 103 -3.52 -12.54 8.08
N VAL A 104 -4.71 -12.24 8.60
CA VAL A 104 -5.90 -12.01 7.78
C VAL A 104 -5.68 -10.80 6.85
N TYR A 105 -5.11 -9.72 7.37
CA TYR A 105 -4.77 -8.54 6.57
C TYR A 105 -3.76 -8.86 5.45
N LEU A 106 -2.67 -9.55 5.78
CA LEU A 106 -1.61 -9.88 4.82
C LEU A 106 -2.16 -10.73 3.69
N GLU A 107 -2.99 -11.73 4.00
CA GLU A 107 -3.61 -12.60 3.02
C GLU A 107 -4.63 -11.86 2.15
N ASP A 108 -5.50 -11.04 2.76
CA ASP A 108 -6.46 -10.21 2.01
C ASP A 108 -5.74 -9.27 1.04
N PHE A 109 -4.67 -8.61 1.49
CA PHE A 109 -3.89 -7.73 0.63
C PHE A 109 -3.19 -8.51 -0.50
N ARG A 110 -2.64 -9.68 -0.19
CA ARG A 110 -2.02 -10.59 -1.17
C ARG A 110 -3.02 -10.98 -2.26
N GLN A 111 -4.23 -11.39 -1.90
CA GLN A 111 -5.28 -11.77 -2.86
C GLN A 111 -5.71 -10.58 -3.73
N LYS A 112 -5.80 -9.37 -3.16
CA LYS A 112 -6.10 -8.15 -3.93
C LYS A 112 -5.02 -7.83 -4.96
N ILE A 113 -3.74 -8.00 -4.62
CA ILE A 113 -2.63 -7.83 -5.56
C ILE A 113 -2.65 -8.91 -6.67
N LEU A 114 -2.94 -10.16 -6.32
CA LEU A 114 -2.98 -11.26 -7.28
C LEU A 114 -4.15 -11.12 -8.27
N SER A 115 -5.33 -10.71 -7.80
CA SER A 115 -6.54 -10.52 -8.60
C SER A 115 -6.59 -9.19 -9.35
N TYR A 116 -5.69 -8.26 -9.05
CA TYR A 116 -5.68 -6.94 -9.66
C TYR A 116 -5.48 -6.99 -11.18
N LYS A 117 -6.30 -6.21 -11.88
CA LYS A 117 -6.18 -5.94 -13.31
C LYS A 117 -5.98 -4.43 -13.49
N ASN A 118 -5.02 -4.03 -14.32
CA ASN A 118 -4.77 -2.62 -14.63
C ASN A 118 -6.07 -1.93 -15.08
N ASN A 119 -6.23 -0.64 -14.75
CA ASN A 119 -7.42 0.17 -15.02
C ASN A 119 -8.66 -0.17 -14.18
N ASN A 120 -8.63 -1.21 -13.35
CA ASN A 120 -9.70 -1.46 -12.39
C ASN A 120 -9.29 -0.90 -11.03
N ALA A 121 -9.70 0.33 -10.74
CA ALA A 121 -9.58 0.87 -9.39
C ALA A 121 -10.25 -0.10 -8.42
N SER A 122 -9.46 -0.64 -7.49
CA SER A 122 -9.97 -1.53 -6.47
C SER A 122 -10.32 -0.68 -5.26
N PHE A 123 -11.57 -0.79 -4.79
CA PHE A 123 -11.94 -0.27 -3.47
C PHE A 123 -11.26 -1.14 -2.40
N LEU A 124 -9.95 -0.95 -2.23
CA LEU A 124 -9.10 -1.62 -1.25
C LEU A 124 -9.58 -1.47 0.20
N ILE A 125 -10.52 -0.55 0.45
CA ILE A 125 -10.92 -0.05 1.77
C ILE A 125 -11.94 -0.96 2.47
N ASN A 126 -12.37 -2.07 1.88
CA ASN A 126 -12.95 -3.15 2.68
C ASN A 126 -11.87 -4.22 2.91
N LEU A 127 -10.88 -3.89 3.75
CA LEU A 127 -10.30 -4.93 4.59
C LEU A 127 -11.48 -5.51 5.36
N ARG A 128 -11.73 -6.82 5.22
CA ARG A 128 -12.82 -7.51 5.93
C ARG A 128 -12.79 -7.00 7.38
N ARG A 129 -13.84 -6.29 7.83
CA ARG A 129 -13.94 -5.92 9.24
C ARG A 129 -13.88 -7.23 10.00
N ILE A 130 -12.76 -7.48 10.66
CA ILE A 130 -12.67 -8.56 11.63
C ILE A 130 -13.54 -8.05 12.76
N HIS A 131 -14.80 -8.49 12.77
CA HIS A 131 -15.71 -8.24 13.86
C HIS A 131 -15.03 -8.78 15.14
N GLU A 132 -15.01 -7.94 16.16
CA GLU A 132 -14.76 -8.35 17.55
C GLU A 132 -15.73 -9.46 17.97
#